data_AF-A0A258SMQ8-F1
#
_entry.id   AF-A0A258SMQ8-F1
#
_cell.length_a   1.000
_cell.length_b   1.000
_cell.length_c   1.000
_cell.angle_alpha   90.00
_cell.angle_beta   90.00
_cell.angle_gamma   90.00
#
_symmetry.space_group_name_H-M   'P 1'
#
loop_
_entity.id
_entity.type
_entity.pdbx_description
1 polymer ?
#
loop_
_entity_poly.entity_id
_entity_poly.type
_entity_poly.pdbx_seq_one_letter_code
_entity_poly.pdbx_strand_id
1 'polypeptide(L)'
;MTAVSDTPFAKLETEGRLLKPLLSADTHVAGRFGYRGDISFDGPETLLKEVFSVCESGKPAIGFLAGSIKEYASLPKLVETFGDAFDGAGNYFIYIADLPQGNRFYIHFGDVKVFAIYIDETSVYNELIDTFYVDKIKLKKFDTSAKLDALADVGLKYSSLSDYKEMSFEDGMKVKNAA
;
A
#
# COMPACT_ATOMS: atom_id res chain seq x y z
N MET A 1 8.63 -10.82 -19.26
CA MET A 1 7.49 -11.19 -18.42
C MET A 1 8.04 -11.85 -17.18
N THR A 2 8.13 -11.09 -16.10
CA THR A 2 8.48 -11.61 -14.77
C THR A 2 7.30 -12.45 -14.25
N ALA A 3 7.58 -13.66 -13.77
CA ALA A 3 6.56 -14.46 -13.11
C ALA A 3 6.33 -13.94 -11.69
N VAL A 4 5.08 -13.89 -11.24
CA VAL A 4 4.74 -13.44 -9.86
C VAL A 4 5.45 -14.28 -8.79
N SER A 5 5.75 -15.56 -9.07
CA SER A 5 6.53 -16.46 -8.23
C SER A 5 7.97 -16.02 -7.99
N ASP A 6 8.50 -15.16 -8.86
CA ASP A 6 9.87 -14.64 -8.77
C ASP A 6 9.91 -13.26 -8.10
N THR A 7 8.78 -12.83 -7.52
CA THR A 7 8.61 -11.52 -6.87
C THR A 7 8.32 -11.68 -5.38
N PRO A 8 8.42 -10.61 -4.58
CA PRO A 8 7.97 -10.60 -3.19
C PRO A 8 6.49 -10.96 -2.97
N PHE A 9 5.67 -10.99 -4.04
CA PHE A 9 4.27 -11.45 -3.97
C PHE A 9 4.12 -12.97 -4.00
N ALA A 10 5.18 -13.74 -4.23
CA ALA A 10 5.12 -15.20 -4.46
C ALA A 10 4.35 -15.96 -3.36
N LYS A 11 4.60 -15.63 -2.08
CA LYS A 11 3.89 -16.23 -0.95
C LYS A 11 2.39 -15.90 -1.00
N LEU A 12 2.04 -14.64 -1.22
CA LEU A 12 0.65 -14.18 -1.29
C LEU A 12 -0.09 -14.84 -2.45
N GLU A 13 0.54 -14.99 -3.61
CA GLU A 13 -0.01 -15.72 -4.76
C GLU A 13 -0.24 -17.19 -4.41
N THR A 14 0.78 -17.86 -3.84
CA THR A 14 0.71 -19.28 -3.47
C THR A 14 -0.41 -19.55 -2.45
N GLU A 15 -0.64 -18.62 -1.54
CA GLU A 15 -1.72 -18.68 -0.54
C GLU A 15 -3.09 -18.24 -1.09
N GLY A 16 -3.19 -17.90 -2.38
CA GLY A 16 -4.44 -17.50 -3.03
C GLY A 16 -4.96 -16.14 -2.55
N ARG A 17 -4.07 -15.26 -2.07
CA ARG A 17 -4.43 -13.97 -1.46
C ARG A 17 -4.51 -12.82 -2.45
N LEU A 18 -3.95 -12.97 -3.65
CA LEU A 18 -4.05 -11.96 -4.70
C LEU A 18 -5.40 -12.10 -5.39
N LEU A 19 -6.28 -11.12 -5.19
CA LEU A 19 -7.67 -11.16 -5.63
C LEU A 19 -7.97 -10.07 -6.64
N LYS A 20 -8.83 -10.38 -7.61
CA LYS A 20 -9.35 -9.44 -8.62
C LYS A 20 -8.24 -8.58 -9.26
N PRO A 21 -7.17 -9.19 -9.81
CA PRO A 21 -6.08 -8.42 -10.37
C PRO A 21 -6.56 -7.61 -11.58
N LEU A 22 -6.40 -6.29 -11.49
CA LEU A 22 -6.44 -5.37 -12.63
C LEU A 22 -5.08 -5.30 -13.34
N LEU A 23 -4.01 -5.61 -12.62
CA LEU A 23 -2.64 -5.75 -13.11
C LEU A 23 -1.90 -6.75 -12.22
N SER A 24 -1.17 -7.68 -12.82
CA SER A 24 -0.22 -8.58 -12.15
C SER A 24 0.82 -8.99 -13.19
N ALA A 25 1.72 -8.05 -13.52
CA ALA A 25 2.64 -8.18 -14.64
C ALA A 25 3.78 -7.14 -14.57
N ASP A 26 4.76 -7.26 -15.48
CA ASP A 26 5.73 -6.20 -15.75
C ASP A 26 5.02 -4.89 -16.09
N THR A 27 5.53 -3.76 -15.57
CA THR A 27 5.04 -2.42 -15.94
C THR A 27 5.84 -1.87 -17.14
N HIS A 28 5.72 -0.56 -17.43
CA HIS A 28 6.52 0.06 -18.48
C HIS A 28 7.95 0.38 -18.03
N VAL A 29 8.21 0.36 -16.72
CA VAL A 29 9.57 0.50 -16.19
C VAL A 29 10.26 -0.86 -16.22
N ALA A 30 11.40 -0.93 -16.91
CA ALA A 30 12.16 -2.17 -17.04
C ALA A 30 12.62 -2.68 -15.67
N GLY A 31 12.34 -3.97 -15.40
CA GLY A 31 12.67 -4.61 -14.12
C GLY A 31 11.65 -4.36 -13.02
N ARG A 32 10.53 -3.68 -13.29
CA ARG A 32 9.47 -3.45 -12.32
C ARG A 32 8.29 -4.38 -12.57
N PHE A 33 7.87 -5.06 -11.51
CA PHE A 33 6.62 -5.82 -11.49
C PHE A 33 5.56 -5.04 -10.71
N GLY A 34 4.36 -4.92 -11.28
CA GLY A 34 3.25 -4.18 -10.73
C GLY A 34 2.08 -5.08 -10.36
N TYR A 35 1.47 -4.79 -9.21
CA TYR A 35 0.21 -5.38 -8.78
C TYR A 35 -0.86 -4.30 -8.55
N ARG A 36 -2.05 -4.52 -9.14
CA ARG A 36 -3.28 -3.78 -8.89
C ARG A 36 -4.41 -4.77 -8.64
N GLY A 37 -5.14 -4.64 -7.54
CA GLY A 37 -6.23 -5.56 -7.20
C GLY A 37 -6.64 -5.42 -5.73
N ASP A 38 -7.18 -6.49 -5.15
CA ASP A 38 -7.39 -6.64 -3.72
C ASP A 38 -6.39 -7.68 -3.17
N ILE A 39 -6.06 -7.63 -1.88
CA ILE A 39 -5.25 -8.66 -1.20
C ILE A 39 -5.94 -9.10 0.08
N SER A 40 -6.24 -10.38 0.23
CA SER A 40 -6.80 -10.90 1.49
C SER A 40 -5.72 -11.13 2.53
N PHE A 41 -5.85 -10.54 3.71
CA PHE A 41 -4.84 -10.69 4.77
C PHE A 41 -5.32 -11.44 6.00
N ASP A 42 -6.63 -11.50 6.28
CA ASP A 42 -7.15 -12.25 7.42
C ASP A 42 -8.42 -13.03 7.06
N GLY A 43 -8.24 -14.18 6.42
CA GLY A 43 -9.33 -14.91 5.79
C GLY A 43 -9.82 -14.27 4.48
N PRO A 44 -10.83 -14.85 3.82
CA PRO A 44 -11.22 -14.47 2.46
C PRO A 44 -11.91 -13.10 2.36
N GLU A 45 -12.52 -12.62 3.43
CA GLU A 45 -13.33 -11.39 3.44
C GLU A 45 -12.59 -10.16 4.01
N THR A 46 -11.43 -10.37 4.64
CA THR A 46 -10.64 -9.28 5.23
C THR A 46 -9.57 -8.85 4.24
N LEU A 47 -9.85 -7.73 3.57
CA LEU A 47 -9.14 -7.29 2.37
C LEU A 47 -8.40 -5.97 2.59
N LEU A 48 -7.19 -5.90 2.07
CA LEU A 48 -6.55 -4.68 1.62
C LEU A 48 -7.08 -4.40 0.20
N LYS A 49 -7.91 -3.38 0.06
CA LYS A 49 -8.61 -3.06 -1.18
C LYS A 49 -7.85 -2.04 -2.02
N GLU A 50 -8.17 -2.02 -3.32
CA GLU A 50 -7.69 -1.01 -4.27
C GLU A 50 -6.16 -0.86 -4.28
N VAL A 51 -5.45 -1.98 -4.24
CA VAL A 51 -4.01 -2.01 -4.10
C VAL A 51 -3.32 -1.36 -5.29
N PHE A 52 -2.29 -0.56 -5.00
CA PHE A 52 -1.26 -0.09 -5.91
C PHE A 52 0.08 -0.52 -5.33
N SER A 53 0.78 -1.43 -6.01
CA SER A 53 2.05 -1.89 -5.48
C SER A 53 3.04 -2.24 -6.57
N VAL A 54 4.32 -1.97 -6.31
CA VAL A 54 5.42 -2.37 -7.19
C VAL A 54 6.57 -2.98 -6.39
N CYS A 55 7.29 -3.88 -7.04
CA CYS A 55 8.60 -4.34 -6.61
C CYS A 55 9.59 -4.23 -7.77
N GLU A 56 10.86 -4.08 -7.43
CA GLU A 56 11.95 -3.91 -8.39
C GLU A 56 12.79 -5.19 -8.43
N SER A 57 13.24 -5.59 -9.63
CA SER A 57 14.04 -6.78 -9.83
C SER A 57 15.29 -6.78 -8.94
N GLY A 58 15.53 -7.91 -8.27
CA GLY A 58 16.65 -8.07 -7.35
C GLY A 58 16.46 -7.42 -5.97
N LYS A 59 15.28 -6.84 -5.68
CA LYS A 59 14.91 -6.43 -4.32
C LYS A 59 14.16 -7.57 -3.61
N PRO A 60 14.44 -7.80 -2.32
CA PRO A 60 13.82 -8.91 -1.58
C PRO A 60 12.37 -8.61 -1.17
N ALA A 61 11.97 -7.33 -1.13
CA ALA A 61 10.70 -6.88 -0.59
C ALA A 61 9.98 -5.90 -1.54
N ILE A 62 8.72 -5.63 -1.25
CA ILE A 62 7.89 -4.63 -1.92
C ILE A 62 8.43 -3.23 -1.57
N GLY A 63 8.76 -2.44 -2.60
CA GLY A 63 9.28 -1.09 -2.41
C GLY A 63 8.18 -0.04 -2.20
N PHE A 64 7.02 -0.24 -2.80
CA PHE A 64 5.86 0.65 -2.63
C PHE A 64 4.57 -0.17 -2.60
N LEU A 65 3.72 0.11 -1.62
CA LEU A 65 2.36 -0.39 -1.58
C LEU A 65 1.42 0.69 -1.04
N ALA A 66 0.24 0.80 -1.64
CA ALA A 66 -0.87 1.55 -1.11
C ALA A 66 -2.16 0.74 -1.24
N GLY A 67 -3.09 0.90 -0.29
CA GLY A 67 -4.40 0.26 -0.33
C GLY A 67 -5.25 0.69 0.85
N SER A 68 -6.51 0.25 0.91
CA SER A 68 -7.43 0.60 1.99
C SER A 68 -7.90 -0.61 2.80
N ILE A 69 -8.05 -0.41 4.11
CA ILE A 69 -8.67 -1.35 5.05
C ILE A 69 -9.82 -0.65 5.78
N LYS A 70 -10.74 -1.43 6.34
CA LYS A 70 -11.87 -0.88 7.10
C LYS A 70 -11.45 -0.45 8.49
N GLU A 71 -10.67 -1.31 9.16
CA GLU A 71 -10.44 -1.21 10.59
C GLU A 71 -8.97 -1.03 10.91
N TYR A 72 -8.62 0.04 11.62
CA TYR A 72 -7.28 0.33 12.11
C TYR A 72 -6.73 -0.82 12.95
N ALA A 73 -7.59 -1.49 13.72
CA ALA A 73 -7.23 -2.63 14.56
C ALA A 73 -6.69 -3.84 13.76
N SER A 74 -6.98 -3.92 12.46
CA SER A 74 -6.52 -5.00 11.58
C SER A 74 -5.09 -4.78 11.03
N LEU A 75 -4.52 -3.59 11.26
CA LEU A 75 -3.21 -3.21 10.74
C LEU A 75 -2.05 -4.15 11.16
N PRO A 76 -1.95 -4.61 12.43
CA PRO A 76 -0.90 -5.57 12.80
C PRO A 76 -1.02 -6.88 12.02
N LYS A 77 -2.24 -7.38 11.80
CA LYS A 77 -2.48 -8.62 11.06
C LYS A 77 -2.13 -8.50 9.58
N LEU A 78 -2.38 -7.33 8.99
CA LEU A 78 -1.93 -6.99 7.65
C LEU A 78 -0.40 -7.13 7.57
N VAL A 79 0.35 -6.44 8.45
CA VAL A 79 1.82 -6.47 8.45
C VAL A 79 2.35 -7.89 8.67
N GLU A 80 1.80 -8.65 9.62
CA GLU A 80 2.14 -10.05 9.87
C GLU A 80 1.96 -10.92 8.62
N THR A 81 0.88 -10.71 7.86
CA THR A 81 0.57 -11.53 6.70
C THR A 81 1.56 -11.30 5.55
N PHE A 82 1.91 -10.03 5.30
CA PHE A 82 2.92 -9.68 4.30
C PHE A 82 4.31 -10.19 4.72
N GLY A 83 4.65 -10.18 6.01
CA GLY A 83 5.89 -10.75 6.52
C GLY A 83 7.10 -10.20 5.76
N ASP A 84 7.95 -11.08 5.24
CA ASP A 84 9.18 -10.74 4.49
C ASP A 84 8.93 -9.95 3.18
N ALA A 85 7.68 -9.88 2.70
CA ALA A 85 7.33 -8.99 1.59
C ALA A 85 7.39 -7.51 1.99
N PHE A 86 7.36 -7.20 3.29
CA PHE A 86 7.57 -5.87 3.85
C PHE A 86 8.94 -5.77 4.56
N ASP A 87 9.60 -4.63 4.38
CA ASP A 87 10.86 -4.31 5.05
C ASP A 87 10.93 -2.82 5.45
N GLY A 88 12.04 -2.41 6.05
CA GLY A 88 12.22 -1.01 6.48
C GLY A 88 12.60 -0.03 5.37
N ALA A 89 12.78 -0.49 4.13
CA ALA A 89 13.12 0.31 2.97
C ALA A 89 11.89 0.66 2.11
N GLY A 90 10.79 -0.10 2.23
CA GLY A 90 9.55 0.17 1.52
C GLY A 90 8.73 1.31 2.11
N ASN A 91 7.85 1.87 1.27
CA ASN A 91 6.85 2.86 1.66
C ASN A 91 5.44 2.27 1.55
N TYR A 92 4.77 2.12 2.69
CA TYR A 92 3.48 1.44 2.79
C TYR A 92 2.38 2.41 3.25
N PHE A 93 1.45 2.75 2.36
CA PHE A 93 0.35 3.69 2.60
C PHE A 93 -0.95 2.92 2.81
N ILE A 94 -1.39 2.84 4.06
CA ILE A 94 -2.61 2.13 4.42
C ILE A 94 -3.68 3.15 4.77
N TYR A 95 -4.67 3.26 3.89
CA TYR A 95 -5.83 4.11 4.06
C TYR A 95 -6.89 3.38 4.90
N ILE A 96 -7.47 4.03 5.90
CA ILE A 96 -8.23 3.35 6.96
C ILE A 96 -9.52 4.11 7.23
N ALA A 97 -10.64 3.42 7.00
CA ALA A 97 -11.96 4.04 7.03
C ALA A 97 -12.43 4.44 8.44
N ASP A 98 -12.05 3.67 9.47
CA ASP A 98 -12.47 3.90 10.85
C ASP A 98 -11.46 4.70 11.70
N LEU A 99 -10.42 5.26 11.08
CA LEU A 99 -9.59 6.27 11.74
C LEU A 99 -10.42 7.55 11.96
N PRO A 100 -10.19 8.33 13.03
CA PRO A 100 -10.91 9.59 13.16
C PRO A 100 -10.47 10.56 12.06
N GLN A 101 -11.43 11.33 11.53
CA GLN A 101 -11.24 12.17 10.35
C GLN A 101 -9.99 13.08 10.45
N GLY A 102 -9.22 13.11 9.37
CA GLY A 102 -8.03 13.96 9.24
C GLY A 102 -6.77 13.42 9.91
N ASN A 103 -6.84 12.28 10.60
CA ASN A 103 -5.64 11.68 11.18
C ASN A 103 -4.73 11.06 10.12
N ARG A 104 -3.44 11.28 10.32
CA ARG A 104 -2.33 10.71 9.56
C ARG A 104 -1.25 10.29 10.56
N PHE A 105 -1.01 9.00 10.65
CA PHE A 105 -0.04 8.41 11.56
C PHE A 105 1.10 7.79 10.79
N TYR A 106 2.29 7.84 11.37
CA TYR A 106 3.45 7.12 10.90
C TYR A 106 3.82 6.09 11.97
N ILE A 107 3.56 4.81 11.65
CA ILE A 107 3.53 3.72 12.63
C ILE A 107 4.61 2.71 12.32
N HIS A 108 5.27 2.23 13.37
CA HIS A 108 6.40 1.33 13.29
C HIS A 108 6.01 -0.05 13.81
N PHE A 109 6.24 -1.08 12.99
CA PHE A 109 6.13 -2.49 13.34
C PHE A 109 7.52 -3.13 13.20
N GLY A 110 8.35 -2.98 14.23
CA GLY A 110 9.78 -3.25 14.10
C GLY A 110 10.41 -2.27 13.11
N ASP A 111 11.06 -2.82 12.07
CA ASP A 111 11.67 -2.00 11.01
C ASP A 111 10.67 -1.54 9.94
N VAL A 112 9.51 -2.20 9.84
CA VAL A 112 8.46 -1.87 8.87
C VAL A 112 7.76 -0.59 9.28
N LYS A 113 7.67 0.36 8.34
CA LYS A 113 7.06 1.69 8.56
C LYS A 113 5.82 1.84 7.70
N VAL A 114 4.73 2.25 8.33
CA VAL A 114 3.42 2.39 7.69
C VAL A 114 2.88 3.80 7.85
N PHE A 115 2.49 4.40 6.73
CA PHE A 115 1.68 5.61 6.67
C PHE A 115 0.20 5.21 6.82
N ALA A 116 -0.33 5.28 8.03
CA ALA A 116 -1.73 4.98 8.33
C ALA A 116 -2.57 6.26 8.23
N ILE A 117 -3.49 6.33 7.26
CA ILE A 117 -4.14 7.57 6.85
C ILE A 117 -5.66 7.39 6.89
N TYR A 118 -6.39 8.34 7.48
CA TYR A 118 -7.85 8.36 7.34
C TYR A 118 -8.27 8.44 5.87
N ILE A 119 -9.28 7.66 5.49
CA ILE A 119 -9.97 7.78 4.20
C ILE A 119 -11.47 7.82 4.43
N ASP A 120 -12.17 8.62 3.65
CA ASP A 120 -13.63 8.65 3.64
C ASP A 120 -14.20 7.74 2.53
N GLU A 121 -15.20 8.19 1.78
CA GLU A 121 -15.77 7.46 0.65
C GLU A 121 -15.00 7.65 -0.67
N THR A 122 -13.83 8.30 -0.64
CA THR A 122 -12.94 8.42 -1.80
C THR A 122 -12.16 7.13 -2.08
N SER A 123 -11.58 7.04 -3.28
CA SER A 123 -10.73 5.93 -3.70
C SER A 123 -9.26 6.15 -3.32
N VAL A 124 -8.52 5.06 -3.08
CA VAL A 124 -7.06 5.08 -2.86
C VAL A 124 -6.34 5.80 -4.00
N TYR A 125 -6.82 5.66 -5.23
CA TYR A 125 -6.26 6.34 -6.40
C TYR A 125 -6.27 7.88 -6.29
N ASN A 126 -7.39 8.46 -5.82
CA ASN A 126 -7.50 9.90 -5.66
C ASN A 126 -6.62 10.38 -4.49
N GLU A 127 -6.61 9.64 -3.39
CA GLU A 127 -5.74 9.95 -2.25
C GLU A 127 -4.26 9.95 -2.61
N LEU A 128 -3.81 8.98 -3.41
CA LEU A 128 -2.44 8.94 -3.90
C LEU A 128 -2.12 10.12 -4.82
N ILE A 129 -3.04 10.50 -5.70
CA ILE A 129 -2.88 11.68 -6.56
C ILE A 129 -2.65 12.93 -5.72
N ASP A 130 -3.48 13.13 -4.70
CA ASP A 130 -3.44 14.31 -3.86
C ASP A 130 -2.22 14.29 -2.93
N THR A 131 -1.88 13.14 -2.35
CA THR A 131 -0.72 12.96 -1.47
C THR A 131 0.61 13.10 -2.22
N PHE A 132 0.68 12.62 -3.45
CA PHE A 132 1.90 12.65 -4.27
C PHE A 132 1.96 13.85 -5.22
N TYR A 133 0.96 14.73 -5.20
CA TYR A 133 0.83 15.88 -6.09
C TYR A 133 1.00 15.51 -7.58
N VAL A 134 0.46 14.35 -7.98
CA VAL A 134 0.58 13.86 -9.35
C VAL A 134 -0.49 14.51 -10.23
N ASP A 135 -0.11 14.91 -11.44
CA ASP A 135 -1.03 15.56 -12.39
C ASP A 135 -2.13 14.60 -12.87
N LYS A 136 -3.33 14.78 -12.33
CA LYS A 136 -4.54 14.01 -12.68
C LYS A 136 -4.89 14.08 -14.18
N ILE A 137 -4.60 15.19 -14.86
CA ILE A 137 -4.88 15.36 -16.30
C ILE A 137 -3.94 14.47 -17.12
N LYS A 138 -2.66 14.36 -16.71
CA LYS A 138 -1.72 13.43 -17.34
C LYS A 138 -2.14 11.99 -17.12
N LEU A 139 -2.50 11.61 -15.89
CA LEU A 139 -2.89 10.24 -15.57
C LEU A 139 -4.12 9.76 -16.37
N LYS A 140 -5.05 10.65 -16.74
CA LYS A 140 -6.19 10.28 -17.61
C LYS A 140 -5.76 9.71 -18.97
N LYS A 141 -4.56 10.02 -19.45
CA LYS A 141 -4.02 9.54 -20.74
C LYS A 141 -3.27 8.22 -20.62
N PHE A 142 -3.03 7.75 -19.40
CA PHE A 142 -2.23 6.56 -19.12
C PHE A 142 -3.11 5.31 -19.03
N ASP A 143 -2.56 4.17 -19.45
CA ASP A 143 -3.13 2.85 -19.15
C ASP A 143 -2.88 2.47 -17.68
N THR A 144 -3.29 1.25 -17.29
CA THR A 144 -3.18 0.79 -15.90
C THR A 144 -1.73 0.73 -15.42
N SER A 145 -0.81 0.24 -16.25
CA SER A 145 0.60 0.10 -15.90
C SER A 145 1.28 1.47 -15.79
N ALA A 146 1.07 2.35 -16.77
CA ALA A 146 1.63 3.70 -16.75
C ALA A 146 1.08 4.56 -15.58
N LYS A 147 -0.18 4.38 -15.18
CA LYS A 147 -0.73 5.01 -13.97
C LYS A 147 -0.02 4.52 -12.71
N LEU A 148 0.20 3.20 -12.61
CA LEU A 148 0.91 2.63 -11.47
C LEU A 148 2.35 3.13 -11.42
N ASP A 149 3.05 3.17 -12.56
CA ASP A 149 4.41 3.69 -12.66
C ASP A 149 4.51 5.13 -12.18
N ALA A 150 3.60 6.00 -12.64
CA ALA A 150 3.61 7.41 -12.26
C ALA A 150 3.41 7.64 -10.75
N LEU A 151 2.58 6.83 -10.09
CA LEU A 151 2.38 6.90 -8.64
C LEU A 151 3.54 6.26 -7.88
N ALA A 152 4.02 5.10 -8.35
CA ALA A 152 5.12 4.37 -7.74
C ALA A 152 6.45 5.14 -7.80
N ASP A 153 6.72 5.88 -8.87
CA ASP A 153 7.95 6.68 -8.99
C ASP A 153 8.07 7.76 -7.90
N VAL A 154 6.93 8.27 -7.43
CA VAL A 154 6.86 9.16 -6.27
C VAL A 154 6.87 8.35 -4.97
N GLY A 155 6.01 7.33 -4.87
CA GLY A 155 5.88 6.49 -3.68
C GLY A 155 7.17 5.83 -3.22
N LEU A 156 7.98 5.32 -4.15
CA LEU A 156 9.30 4.72 -3.87
C LEU A 156 10.31 5.70 -3.27
N LYS A 157 10.13 7.00 -3.48
CA LYS A 157 11.03 8.07 -3.02
C LYS A 157 10.42 8.90 -1.89
N TYR A 158 9.20 8.55 -1.46
CA TYR A 158 8.48 9.33 -0.47
C TYR A 158 9.19 9.31 0.88
N SER A 159 9.38 10.49 1.46
CA SER A 159 10.06 10.69 2.75
C SER A 159 9.51 11.87 3.54
N SER A 160 8.38 12.45 3.09
CA SER A 160 7.76 13.59 3.78
C SER A 160 6.98 13.11 5.00
N LEU A 161 7.42 13.50 6.19
CA LEU A 161 6.78 13.15 7.47
C LEU A 161 6.05 14.33 8.11
N SER A 162 6.11 15.54 7.54
CA SER A 162 5.59 16.77 8.18
C SER A 162 4.10 16.70 8.52
N ASP A 163 3.34 15.94 7.73
CA ASP A 163 1.89 15.84 7.86
C ASP A 163 1.47 14.60 8.66
N TYR A 164 2.43 13.86 9.23
CA TYR A 164 2.19 12.61 9.96
C TYR A 164 2.64 12.72 11.39
N LYS A 165 1.81 12.19 12.30
CA LYS A 165 2.19 12.00 13.68
C LYS A 165 2.86 10.63 13.83
N GLU A 166 4.16 10.64 14.11
CA GLU A 166 4.88 9.41 14.48
C GLU A 166 4.38 8.89 15.83
N MET A 167 3.94 7.63 15.87
CA MET A 167 3.45 7.00 17.10
C MET A 167 3.40 5.47 17.02
N SER A 168 3.29 4.84 18.19
CA SER A 168 3.03 3.40 18.31
C SER A 168 1.62 3.04 17.83
N PHE A 169 1.42 1.76 17.48
CA PHE A 169 0.10 1.24 17.16
C PHE A 169 -0.88 1.44 18.33
N GLU A 170 -0.42 1.15 19.55
CA GLU A 170 -1.20 1.24 20.78
C GLU A 170 -1.63 2.68 21.08
N ASP A 171 -0.78 3.68 20.84
CA ASP A 171 -1.16 5.08 21.02
C ASP A 171 -2.14 5.54 19.94
N GLY A 172 -2.00 5.05 18.70
CA GLY A 172 -3.00 5.26 17.65
C GLY A 172 -4.36 4.65 18.01
N MET A 173 -4.40 3.47 18.64
CA MET A 173 -5.64 2.87 19.16
C MET A 173 -6.30 3.74 20.23
N LYS A 174 -5.51 4.35 21.13
CA LYS A 174 -6.04 5.28 22.14
C LYS A 174 -6.65 6.52 21.50
N VAL A 175 -6.00 7.10 20.48
CA VAL A 175 -6.53 8.25 19.74
C VAL A 175 -7.85 7.87 19.07
N LYS A 176 -7.91 6.73 18.39
CA LYS A 176 -9.13 6.24 17.75
C LYS A 176 -10.28 6.06 18.75
N ASN A 177 -10.04 5.42 19.88
CA ASN A 177 -11.07 5.09 20.86
C ASN A 177 -11.57 6.30 21.68
N ALA A 178 -10.84 7.43 21.64
CA ALA A 178 -11.19 8.65 22.36
C ALA A 178 -12.00 9.64 21.51
N ALA A 179 -12.14 9.39 20.21
CA ALA A 179 -12.92 10.19 19.26
C ALA A 179 -14.37 9.70 19.16
#